data_AF-A0A2E7QF22-F1
#
_entry.id   AF-A0A2E7QF22-F1
#
_cell.length_a   1.000
_cell.length_b   1.000
_cell.length_c   1.000
_cell.angle_alpha   90.00
_cell.angle_beta   90.00
_cell.angle_gamma   90.00
#
_symmetry.space_group_name_H-M   'P 1'
#
loop_
_entity.id
_entity.type
_entity.pdbx_description
1 polymer ?
#
loop_
_entity_poly.entity_id
_entity_poly.type
_entity_poly.pdbx_seq_one_letter_code
_entity_poly.pdbx_strand_id
1 'polypeptide(L)'
;MEQNPFSPLRHMMVQIIAAHVEASHLLTGIQEIDSNILEVMAAVPRHEFVPVELRAYAHADRALPIGNDKTISQPFITALMTALLNLTAKDHVLEIGSALGYHTALLSRLVEKIYIVEIIEELDSVSTCKF
;
A
#
# COMPACT_ATOMS: atom_id res chain seq x y z
N MET A 1 -7.74 24.01 -12.94
CA MET A 1 -7.23 22.92 -12.07
C MET A 1 -7.77 21.63 -12.63
N GLU A 2 -6.95 20.85 -13.32
CA GLU A 2 -7.30 19.51 -13.75
C GLU A 2 -7.54 18.64 -12.50
N GLN A 3 -8.74 18.08 -12.37
CA GLN A 3 -9.08 17.21 -11.25
C GLN A 3 -8.27 15.90 -11.41
N ASN A 4 -7.51 15.51 -10.39
CA ASN A 4 -6.76 14.25 -10.41
C ASN A 4 -7.74 13.07 -10.64
N PRO A 5 -7.66 12.38 -11.80
CA PRO A 5 -8.65 11.38 -12.18
C PRO A 5 -8.62 10.13 -11.28
N PHE A 6 -7.53 9.94 -10.52
CA PHE A 6 -7.37 8.82 -9.59
C PHE A 6 -7.97 9.08 -8.22
N SER A 7 -8.36 10.33 -7.90
CA SER A 7 -8.92 10.64 -6.57
C SER A 7 -10.20 9.83 -6.27
N PRO A 8 -11.21 9.78 -7.16
CA PRO A 8 -12.41 8.97 -6.90
C PRO A 8 -12.09 7.47 -6.78
N LEU A 9 -11.14 6.97 -7.60
CA LEU A 9 -10.72 5.57 -7.56
C LEU A 9 -10.03 5.21 -6.25
N ARG A 10 -9.22 6.10 -5.67
CA ARG A 10 -8.62 5.90 -4.33
C ARG A 10 -9.66 5.84 -3.22
N HIS A 11 -10.64 6.73 -3.24
CA HIS A 11 -11.72 6.69 -2.25
C HIS A 11 -12.52 5.39 -2.37
N MET A 12 -12.82 4.95 -3.59
CA MET A 12 -13.50 3.68 -3.84
C MET A 12 -12.67 2.48 -3.34
N MET A 13 -11.35 2.49 -3.56
CA MET A 13 -10.44 1.47 -3.04
C MET A 13 -10.55 1.31 -1.52
N VAL A 14 -10.59 2.42 -0.77
CA VAL A 14 -10.75 2.40 0.69
C VAL A 14 -12.10 1.78 1.10
N GLN A 15 -13.18 2.10 0.39
CA GLN A 15 -14.49 1.48 0.64
C GLN A 15 -14.48 -0.04 0.37
N ILE A 16 -13.80 -0.48 -0.70
CA ILE A 16 -13.64 -1.90 -1.03
C ILE A 16 -12.80 -2.63 0.02
N ILE A 17 -11.78 -1.99 0.59
CA ILE A 17 -11.00 -2.55 1.70
C ILE A 17 -11.91 -2.81 2.90
N ALA A 18 -12.73 -1.83 3.29
CA ALA A 18 -13.66 -1.99 4.41
C ALA A 18 -14.64 -3.15 4.18
N ALA A 19 -15.18 -3.28 2.96
CA ALA A 19 -16.06 -4.40 2.60
C ALA A 19 -15.35 -5.77 2.68
N HIS A 20 -14.08 -5.85 2.26
CA HIS A 20 -13.30 -7.10 2.39
C HIS A 20 -12.99 -7.46 3.84
N VAL A 21 -12.71 -6.46 4.69
CA VAL A 21 -12.50 -6.67 6.13
C VAL A 21 -13.76 -7.24 6.76
N GLU A 22 -14.92 -6.64 6.48
CA GLU A 22 -16.22 -7.16 6.93
C GLU A 22 -16.45 -8.61 6.44
N ALA A 23 -16.14 -8.92 5.19
CA ALA A 23 -16.32 -10.25 4.64
C ALA A 23 -15.33 -11.31 5.20
N SER A 24 -14.19 -10.88 5.76
CA SER A 24 -13.08 -11.78 6.12
C SER A 24 -12.69 -11.77 7.60
N HIS A 25 -13.30 -10.92 8.44
CA HIS A 25 -12.90 -10.73 9.84
C HIS A 25 -12.87 -12.02 10.67
N LEU A 26 -13.75 -12.99 10.40
CA LEU A 26 -13.76 -14.30 11.07
C LEU A 26 -12.51 -15.14 10.77
N LEU A 27 -11.87 -14.91 9.62
CA LEU A 27 -10.66 -15.62 9.19
C LEU A 27 -9.39 -14.86 9.56
N THR A 28 -9.44 -13.52 9.52
CA THR A 28 -8.27 -12.67 9.72
C THR A 28 -8.09 -12.21 11.17
N GLY A 29 -9.15 -12.26 11.98
CA GLY A 29 -9.18 -11.71 13.34
C GLY A 29 -9.26 -10.17 13.39
N ILE A 30 -9.27 -9.50 12.23
CA ILE A 30 -9.34 -8.05 12.11
C ILE A 30 -10.78 -7.65 11.77
N GLN A 31 -11.47 -7.01 12.72
CA GLN A 31 -12.86 -6.57 12.56
C GLN A 31 -12.96 -5.23 11.82
N GLU A 32 -11.96 -4.37 11.98
CA GLU A 32 -11.87 -3.07 11.34
C GLU A 32 -10.41 -2.69 11.10
N ILE A 33 -10.18 -1.81 10.14
CA ILE A 33 -8.86 -1.22 9.89
C ILE A 33 -8.86 0.17 10.52
N ASP A 34 -7.80 0.48 11.27
CA ASP A 34 -7.59 1.79 11.88
C ASP A 34 -7.77 2.93 10.84
N SER A 35 -8.51 3.98 11.21
CA SER A 35 -8.77 5.11 10.32
C SER A 35 -7.50 5.81 9.86
N ASN A 36 -6.44 5.82 10.66
CA ASN A 36 -5.14 6.38 10.27
C ASN A 36 -4.51 5.60 9.09
N ILE A 37 -4.61 4.26 9.09
CA ILE A 37 -4.21 3.43 7.95
C ILE A 37 -5.10 3.77 6.73
N LEU A 38 -6.41 3.88 6.99
CA LEU A 38 -7.45 4.42 6.11
C LEU A 38 -7.01 5.64 5.30
N GLU A 39 -6.69 6.69 6.06
CA GLU A 39 -6.33 8.02 5.62
C GLU A 39 -5.00 8.01 4.86
N VAL A 40 -4.00 7.28 5.36
CA VAL A 40 -2.72 7.12 4.69
C VAL A 40 -2.88 6.47 3.32
N MET A 41 -3.69 5.41 3.20
CA MET A 41 -3.98 4.76 1.91
C MET A 41 -4.79 5.65 0.96
N ALA A 42 -5.68 6.50 1.46
CA ALA A 42 -6.38 7.49 0.64
C ALA A 42 -5.44 8.58 0.10
N ALA A 43 -4.41 8.93 0.90
CA ALA A 43 -3.46 9.99 0.61
C ALA A 43 -2.26 9.55 -0.25
N VAL A 44 -1.79 8.30 -0.15
CA VAL A 44 -0.66 7.81 -0.95
C VAL A 44 -1.13 7.43 -2.38
N PRO A 45 -0.57 8.03 -3.44
CA PRO A 45 -1.01 7.80 -4.81
C PRO A 45 -0.49 6.47 -5.34
N ARG A 46 -1.18 5.35 -5.06
CA ARG A 46 -0.79 3.99 -5.48
C ARG A 46 -0.43 3.84 -6.98
N HIS A 47 -1.04 4.64 -7.84
CA HIS A 47 -0.74 4.69 -9.29
C HIS A 47 0.68 5.17 -9.63
N GLU A 48 1.38 5.85 -8.72
CA GLU A 48 2.79 6.21 -8.92
C GLU A 48 3.75 5.03 -8.68
N PHE A 49 3.24 3.93 -8.11
CA PHE A 49 4.01 2.73 -7.76
C PHE A 49 3.73 1.55 -8.70
N VAL A 50 3.21 1.83 -9.91
CA VAL A 50 2.94 0.83 -10.94
C VAL A 50 3.35 1.36 -12.33
N PRO A 51 3.63 0.47 -13.30
CA PRO A 51 3.85 0.86 -14.68
C PRO A 51 2.73 1.75 -15.24
N VAL A 52 3.08 2.68 -16.13
CA VAL A 52 2.15 3.70 -16.67
C VAL A 52 0.92 3.06 -17.30
N GLU A 53 1.10 1.94 -17.98
CA GLU A 53 0.08 1.16 -18.68
C GLU A 53 -0.96 0.56 -17.72
N LEU A 54 -0.58 0.40 -16.45
CA LEU A 54 -1.42 -0.22 -15.41
C LEU A 54 -2.04 0.79 -14.45
N ARG A 55 -1.74 2.09 -14.57
CA ARG A 55 -2.24 3.14 -13.67
C ARG A 55 -3.77 3.16 -13.58
N ALA A 56 -4.46 2.88 -14.68
CA ALA A 56 -5.93 2.80 -14.71
C ALA A 56 -6.50 1.72 -13.76
N TYR A 57 -5.71 0.67 -13.46
CA TYR A 57 -6.09 -0.43 -12.59
C TYR A 57 -5.49 -0.30 -11.18
N ALA A 58 -4.66 0.71 -10.92
CA ALA A 58 -3.83 0.79 -9.71
C ALA A 58 -4.61 0.69 -8.38
N HIS A 59 -5.86 1.13 -8.38
CA HIS A 59 -6.73 1.17 -7.21
C HIS A 59 -7.82 0.08 -7.23
N ALA A 60 -7.83 -0.78 -8.25
CA ALA A 60 -8.63 -1.99 -8.22
C ALA A 60 -8.06 -2.93 -7.16
N ASP A 61 -8.93 -3.62 -6.43
CA ASP A 61 -8.51 -4.50 -5.34
C ASP A 61 -7.95 -5.83 -5.86
N ARG A 62 -6.75 -5.77 -6.46
CA ARG A 62 -6.02 -6.89 -7.04
C ARG A 62 -4.53 -6.63 -7.03
N ALA A 63 -3.74 -7.70 -7.09
CA ALA A 63 -2.33 -7.59 -7.42
C ALA A 63 -2.15 -7.16 -8.89
N LEU A 64 -1.08 -6.39 -9.15
CA LEU A 64 -0.69 -5.96 -10.49
C LEU A 64 0.77 -6.31 -10.75
N PRO A 65 1.14 -6.75 -11.96
CA PRO A 65 2.54 -7.00 -12.30
C PRO A 65 3.31 -5.67 -12.34
N ILE A 66 4.54 -5.70 -11.84
CA ILE A 66 5.43 -4.52 -11.75
C ILE A 66 6.79 -4.75 -12.44
N GLY A 67 6.91 -5.84 -13.20
CA GLY A 67 8.17 -6.28 -13.81
C GLY A 67 8.89 -7.34 -12.97
N ASN A 68 9.91 -7.97 -13.55
CA ASN A 68 10.77 -8.98 -12.90
C ASN A 68 9.99 -10.14 -12.23
N ASP A 69 8.89 -10.56 -12.85
CA ASP A 69 7.96 -11.58 -12.31
C ASP A 69 7.44 -11.27 -10.89
N LYS A 70 7.42 -9.98 -10.52
CA LYS A 70 6.89 -9.48 -9.24
C LYS A 70 5.56 -8.77 -9.44
N THR A 71 4.84 -8.65 -8.33
CA THR A 71 3.59 -7.92 -8.24
C THR A 71 3.60 -6.92 -7.10
N ILE A 72 2.85 -5.83 -7.27
CA ILE A 72 2.41 -5.01 -6.13
C ILE A 72 1.22 -5.71 -5.46
N SER A 73 1.28 -5.86 -4.14
CA SER A 73 0.24 -6.53 -3.34
C SER A 73 -1.12 -5.86 -3.48
N GLN A 74 -2.20 -6.65 -3.48
CA GLN A 74 -3.59 -6.17 -3.44
C GLN A 74 -3.79 -5.12 -2.32
N PRO A 75 -4.55 -4.02 -2.55
CA PRO A 75 -4.85 -3.01 -1.54
C PRO A 75 -5.38 -3.58 -0.23
N PHE A 76 -6.38 -4.47 -0.24
CA PHE A 76 -6.89 -5.12 0.97
C PHE A 76 -5.80 -5.87 1.74
N ILE A 77 -4.98 -6.68 1.06
CA ILE A 77 -3.87 -7.39 1.70
C ILE A 77 -2.87 -6.42 2.32
N THR A 78 -2.60 -5.30 1.64
CA THR A 78 -1.70 -4.25 2.16
C THR A 78 -2.26 -3.63 3.45
N ALA A 79 -3.55 -3.28 3.46
CA ALA A 79 -4.23 -2.74 4.64
C ALA A 79 -4.25 -3.74 5.80
N LEU A 80 -4.60 -4.99 5.51
CA LEU A 80 -4.67 -6.07 6.49
C LEU A 80 -3.30 -6.33 7.13
N MET A 81 -2.24 -6.46 6.32
CA MET A 81 -0.88 -6.63 6.83
C MET A 81 -0.46 -5.47 7.73
N THR A 82 -0.79 -4.23 7.33
CA THR A 82 -0.47 -3.03 8.12
C THR A 82 -1.21 -3.04 9.46
N ALA A 83 -2.50 -3.40 9.47
CA ALA A 83 -3.30 -3.48 10.70
C ALA A 83 -2.79 -4.58 11.65
N LEU A 84 -2.41 -5.74 11.12
CA LEU A 84 -1.88 -6.86 11.91
C LEU A 84 -0.54 -6.53 12.60
N LEU A 85 0.25 -5.59 12.07
CA LEU A 85 1.48 -5.14 12.71
C LEU A 85 1.23 -4.34 13.99
N ASN A 86 0.02 -3.77 14.17
CA ASN A 86 -0.37 -2.97 15.33
C ASN A 86 0.66 -1.88 15.69
N LEU A 87 1.05 -1.12 14.66
CA LEU A 87 2.18 -0.18 14.73
C LEU A 87 1.88 1.06 15.57
N THR A 88 2.93 1.60 16.16
CA THR A 88 2.95 2.92 16.79
C THR A 88 3.90 3.87 16.05
N ALA A 89 3.69 5.18 16.22
CA ALA A 89 4.55 6.21 15.63
C ALA A 89 6.02 6.18 16.11
N LYS A 90 6.36 5.34 17.11
CA LYS A 90 7.72 5.16 17.64
C LYS A 90 8.38 3.88 17.13
N ASP A 91 7.69 3.09 16.32
CA ASP A 91 8.19 1.79 15.90
C ASP A 91 9.27 1.93 14.83
N HIS A 92 10.17 0.95 14.81
CA HIS A 92 11.20 0.79 13.79
C HIS A 92 10.89 -0.49 13.03
N VAL A 93 10.61 -0.38 11.73
CA VAL A 93 10.11 -1.47 10.90
C VAL A 93 11.19 -1.93 9.92
N LEU A 94 11.30 -3.25 9.69
CA LEU A 94 12.07 -3.82 8.58
C LEU A 94 11.09 -4.38 7.55
N GLU A 95 11.12 -3.84 6.34
CA GLU A 95 10.41 -4.37 5.18
C GLU A 95 11.36 -5.16 4.27
N ILE A 96 10.97 -6.39 3.93
CA ILE A 96 11.74 -7.26 3.04
C ILE A 96 10.92 -7.44 1.76
N GLY A 97 11.49 -7.03 0.62
CA GLY A 97 10.83 -7.02 -0.68
C GLY A 97 9.91 -5.82 -0.86
N SER A 98 10.45 -4.59 -0.79
CA SER A 98 9.68 -3.36 -1.01
C SER A 98 9.15 -3.24 -2.43
N ALA A 99 9.78 -3.93 -3.38
CA ALA A 99 9.55 -3.75 -4.81
C ALA A 99 9.48 -2.24 -5.15
N LEU A 100 8.46 -1.79 -5.89
CA LEU A 100 8.32 -0.38 -6.23
C LEU A 100 8.00 0.58 -5.05
N GLY A 101 7.80 0.07 -3.82
CA GLY A 101 7.82 0.89 -2.60
C GLY A 101 6.47 1.42 -2.10
N TYR A 102 5.33 0.90 -2.59
CA TYR A 102 4.01 1.40 -2.15
C TYR A 102 3.75 1.19 -0.67
N HIS A 103 3.96 -0.04 -0.17
CA HIS A 103 3.72 -0.35 1.24
C HIS A 103 4.74 0.38 2.15
N THR A 104 5.99 0.49 1.70
CA THR A 104 7.00 1.37 2.31
C THR A 104 6.50 2.81 2.49
N ALA A 105 5.89 3.39 1.45
CA ALA A 105 5.35 4.74 1.48
C ALA A 105 4.16 4.90 2.44
N LEU A 106 3.40 3.83 2.69
CA LEU A 106 2.35 3.83 3.71
C LEU A 106 2.97 3.79 5.10
N LEU A 107 3.87 2.83 5.32
CA LEU A 107 4.55 2.65 6.60
C LEU A 107 5.31 3.91 7.00
N SER A 108 5.92 4.65 6.05
CA SER A 108 6.75 5.83 6.37
C SER A 108 5.95 6.98 6.98
N ARG A 109 4.62 6.94 6.87
CA ARG A 109 3.70 7.89 7.49
C ARG A 109 3.15 7.40 8.83
N LEU A 110 3.42 6.15 9.20
CA LEU A 110 2.85 5.48 10.37
C LEU A 110 3.88 5.24 11.48
N VAL A 111 5.17 5.17 11.16
CA VAL A 111 6.24 4.78 12.10
C VAL A 111 7.42 5.75 12.12
N GLU A 112 8.32 5.62 13.09
CA GLU A 112 9.48 6.51 13.23
C GLU A 112 10.54 6.22 12.16
N LYS A 113 10.81 4.95 11.90
CA LYS A 113 11.89 4.54 10.99
C LYS A 113 11.59 3.25 10.26
N ILE A 114 12.02 3.17 9.02
CA ILE A 114 11.90 1.98 8.17
C ILE A 114 13.25 1.62 7.62
N TYR A 115 13.55 0.33 7.67
CA TYR A 115 14.66 -0.33 6.99
C TYR A 115 14.08 -1.19 5.89
N ILE A 116 14.76 -1.24 4.76
CA ILE A 116 14.26 -1.91 3.57
C ILE A 116 15.36 -2.81 3.03
N VAL A 117 14.97 -4.00 2.59
CA VAL A 117 15.83 -4.92 1.86
C VAL A 117 15.13 -5.32 0.58
N GLU A 118 15.75 -5.02 -0.57
CA GLU A 118 15.32 -5.46 -1.89
C GLU A 118 16.49 -6.17 -2.58
N ILE A 119 16.21 -7.27 -3.28
CA ILE A 119 17.23 -8.11 -3.93
C ILE A 119 17.36 -7.78 -5.42
N ILE A 120 16.33 -7.17 -6.01
CA ILE A 120 16.28 -6.83 -7.44
C ILE A 120 16.61 -5.35 -7.59
N GLU A 121 17.81 -5.06 -8.08
CA GLU A 121 18.35 -3.70 -8.20
C GLU A 121 17.45 -2.79 -9.05
N GLU A 122 16.84 -3.32 -10.12
CA GLU A 122 15.92 -2.57 -10.98
C GLU A 122 14.59 -2.21 -10.32
N LEU A 123 14.25 -2.84 -9.18
CA LEU A 123 13.06 -2.53 -8.39
C LEU A 123 13.37 -1.67 -7.17
N ASP A 124 14.63 -1.33 -6.89
CA ASP A 124 14.99 -0.39 -5.81
C ASP A 124 14.65 1.06 -6.21
N SER A 125 13.35 1.36 -6.29
CA SER A 125 12.85 2.71 -6.50
C SER A 125 13.02 3.58 -5.24
N VAL A 126 13.23 2.99 -4.07
CA VAL A 126 13.28 3.69 -2.79
C VAL A 126 14.56 4.50 -2.62
N SER A 127 15.66 4.07 -3.25
CA SER A 127 16.85 4.90 -3.45
C SER A 127 16.57 6.22 -4.22
N THR A 128 15.45 6.30 -4.95
CA THR A 128 15.05 7.45 -5.79
C THR A 128 13.86 8.24 -5.23
N CYS A 129 13.08 7.67 -4.31
CA CYS A 129 11.90 8.30 -3.72
C CYS A 129 12.22 8.91 -2.34
N LYS A 130 12.23 10.24 -2.25
CA LYS A 130 12.18 10.95 -0.97
C LYS A 130 10.77 10.84 -0.39
N PHE A 131 10.64 10.30 0.82
CA PHE A 131 9.42 10.34 1.61
C PHE A 131 9.36 11.62 2.45
#